data_AF-A0A8T4MYM2-F1
#
_entry.id   AF-A0A8T4MYM2-F1
#
_cell.length_a   1.000
_cell.length_b   1.000
_cell.length_c   1.000
_cell.angle_alpha   90.00
_cell.angle_beta   90.00
_cell.angle_gamma   90.00
#
_symmetry.space_group_name_H-M   'P 1'
#
loop_
_entity.id
_entity.type
_entity.pdbx_description
1 polymer ?
#
loop_
_entity_poly.entity_id
_entity_poly.type
_entity_poly.pdbx_seq_one_letter_code
_entity_poly.pdbx_strand_id
1 'polypeptide(L)'
;MRKWTQQEINFIKDNYSNKLNNEIAKSLNRGNGGVAYMALKLKLKKKYDFYCISRKKNDKEINKELLENFYFKENKSMREISNILKVGKTTIEHYFNKFNIRRRERSEANKIRATKYEPWQKGLTKEKDERLNLMAEKVKEAYRRKRENKFREIEIKYGKQLKEIITYLYWEEKLTQEKIAKKLRIDRLIIIKLMNKLDIKKRPNFENIASLKGKEHSMYGKKWEEVYGIDKAKIRKNEMSIASRKSIIRRLVNREMPFKDTEIERIMASLMINKEIKFVAQYSIEDKFVCDFVIPTHKIAIECDGDYWHANPKIYDSNNLNNTQKKKIQTDKFKDKYLKNKGWVVLRFFESEIKKTPEECINKIQKLILERKISNPLDNLLNNKI
;
A
#
# COMPACT_ATOMS: atom_id res chain seq x y z
N MET A 1 -21.79 -16.46 62.29
CA MET A 1 -20.40 -16.77 61.86
C MET A 1 -19.48 -16.68 63.09
N ARG A 2 -18.76 -17.75 63.45
CA ARG A 2 -17.91 -17.80 64.66
C ARG A 2 -16.81 -16.73 64.60
N LYS A 3 -16.80 -15.78 65.54
CA LYS A 3 -15.79 -14.70 65.62
C LYS A 3 -14.39 -15.28 65.88
N TRP A 4 -13.35 -14.59 65.42
CA TRP A 4 -11.95 -14.97 65.65
C TRP A 4 -11.50 -14.48 67.03
N THR A 5 -10.91 -15.35 67.84
CA THR A 5 -10.34 -14.97 69.13
C THR A 5 -8.95 -14.37 68.97
N GLN A 6 -8.48 -13.61 69.96
CA GLN A 6 -7.14 -13.01 69.92
C GLN A 6 -6.03 -14.09 69.90
N GLN A 7 -6.25 -15.22 70.57
CA GLN A 7 -5.34 -16.37 70.55
C GLN A 7 -5.25 -16.98 69.14
N GLU A 8 -6.38 -17.18 68.45
CA GLU A 8 -6.40 -17.68 67.07
C GLU A 8 -5.69 -16.70 66.11
N ILE A 9 -5.88 -15.40 66.30
CA ILE A 9 -5.22 -14.35 65.50
C ILE A 9 -3.70 -14.38 65.71
N ASN A 10 -3.24 -14.46 66.96
CA ASN A 10 -1.82 -14.52 67.28
C ASN A 10 -1.19 -15.81 66.71
N PHE A 11 -1.87 -16.95 66.87
CA PHE A 11 -1.42 -18.21 66.28
C PHE A 11 -1.26 -18.12 64.75
N ILE A 12 -2.19 -17.45 64.05
CA ILE A 12 -2.03 -17.19 62.61
C ILE A 12 -0.81 -16.31 62.37
N LYS A 13 -0.60 -15.20 63.09
CA LYS A 13 0.57 -14.32 62.89
C LYS A 13 1.90 -15.09 63.01
N ASP A 14 2.01 -15.94 64.02
CA ASP A 14 3.26 -16.65 64.34
C ASP A 14 3.54 -17.77 63.33
N ASN A 15 2.49 -18.47 62.88
CA ASN A 15 2.64 -19.67 62.05
C ASN A 15 2.46 -19.41 60.55
N TYR A 16 1.80 -18.31 60.17
CA TYR A 16 1.42 -18.09 58.77
C TYR A 16 2.64 -18.07 57.87
N SER A 17 3.77 -17.54 58.31
CA SER A 17 4.97 -17.41 57.49
C SER A 17 5.51 -18.76 56.96
N ASN A 18 5.35 -19.87 57.72
CA ASN A 18 6.01 -21.16 57.44
C ASN A 18 5.09 -22.39 57.44
N LYS A 19 3.76 -22.25 57.61
CA LYS A 19 2.81 -23.38 57.56
C LYS A 19 1.79 -23.21 56.45
N LEU A 20 1.25 -24.31 55.93
CA LEU A 20 0.18 -24.27 54.95
C LEU A 20 -1.14 -23.80 55.60
N ASN A 21 -2.03 -23.20 54.81
CA ASN A 21 -3.30 -22.72 55.33
C ASN A 21 -4.19 -23.86 55.85
N ASN A 22 -4.09 -25.07 55.29
CA ASN A 22 -4.80 -26.25 55.76
C ASN A 22 -4.26 -26.76 57.11
N GLU A 23 -2.95 -26.67 57.37
CA GLU A 23 -2.33 -27.06 58.66
C GLU A 23 -2.72 -26.10 59.78
N ILE A 24 -2.70 -24.80 59.49
CA ILE A 24 -3.17 -23.76 60.41
C ILE A 24 -4.68 -23.94 60.66
N ALA A 25 -5.44 -24.22 59.60
CA ALA A 25 -6.88 -24.47 59.70
C ALA A 25 -7.20 -25.70 60.56
N LYS A 26 -6.46 -26.81 60.40
CA LYS A 26 -6.56 -28.00 61.25
C LYS A 26 -6.24 -27.68 62.72
N SER A 27 -5.13 -26.96 62.96
CA SER A 27 -4.69 -26.59 64.31
C SER A 27 -5.70 -25.70 65.06
N LEU A 28 -6.45 -24.89 64.33
CA LEU A 28 -7.46 -23.98 64.89
C LEU A 28 -8.90 -24.51 64.81
N ASN A 29 -9.09 -25.70 64.24
CA ASN A 29 -10.40 -26.25 63.88
C ASN A 29 -11.28 -25.24 63.10
N ARG A 30 -10.71 -24.67 62.03
CA ARG A 30 -11.32 -23.67 61.13
C ARG A 30 -11.27 -24.15 59.68
N GLY A 31 -11.99 -23.45 58.80
CA GLY A 31 -11.90 -23.68 57.35
C GLY A 31 -10.66 -23.02 56.72
N ASN A 32 -10.08 -23.68 55.71
CA ASN A 32 -8.92 -23.17 54.94
C ASN A 32 -9.17 -21.75 54.36
N GLY A 33 -10.35 -21.53 53.78
CA GLY A 33 -10.75 -20.21 53.27
C GLY A 33 -10.83 -19.12 54.36
N GLY A 34 -11.21 -19.51 55.58
CA GLY A 34 -11.23 -18.59 56.74
C GLY A 34 -9.84 -18.14 57.15
N VAL A 35 -8.87 -19.06 57.20
CA VAL A 35 -7.46 -18.73 57.46
C VAL A 35 -6.89 -17.84 56.35
N ALA A 36 -7.22 -18.13 55.08
CA ALA A 36 -6.80 -17.30 53.95
C ALA A 36 -7.36 -15.87 54.04
N TYR A 37 -8.65 -15.73 54.37
CA TYR A 37 -9.29 -14.43 54.59
C TYR A 37 -8.63 -13.66 55.75
N MET A 38 -8.35 -14.32 56.87
CA MET A 38 -7.70 -13.67 58.01
C MET A 38 -6.28 -13.23 57.69
N ALA A 39 -5.50 -14.05 56.99
CA ALA A 39 -4.17 -13.65 56.57
C ALA A 39 -4.20 -12.45 55.61
N LEU A 40 -5.18 -12.39 54.70
CA LEU A 40 -5.39 -11.23 53.84
C LEU A 40 -5.73 -9.98 54.67
N LYS A 41 -6.67 -10.09 55.62
CA LYS A 41 -7.07 -9.00 56.52
C LYS A 41 -5.90 -8.48 57.36
N LEU A 42 -5.04 -9.38 57.84
CA LEU A 42 -3.85 -9.07 58.63
C LEU A 42 -2.62 -8.71 57.77
N LYS A 43 -2.75 -8.68 56.43
CA LYS A 43 -1.66 -8.42 55.47
C LYS A 43 -0.43 -9.33 55.64
N LEU A 44 -0.65 -10.56 56.11
CA LEU A 44 0.42 -11.53 56.33
C LEU A 44 0.90 -12.14 55.01
N LYS A 45 2.21 -12.37 54.91
CA LYS A 45 2.84 -13.01 53.75
C LYS A 45 3.54 -14.30 54.19
N LYS A 46 3.48 -15.33 53.34
CA LYS A 46 4.33 -16.52 53.48
C LYS A 46 5.79 -16.12 53.23
N LYS A 47 6.75 -16.79 53.88
CA LYS A 47 8.16 -16.68 53.44
C LYS A 47 8.24 -17.16 51.99
N TYR A 48 9.03 -16.46 51.17
CA TYR A 48 9.13 -16.73 49.73
C TYR A 48 9.56 -18.18 49.45
N ASP A 49 10.53 -18.68 50.19
CA ASP A 49 11.03 -20.04 50.04
C ASP A 49 9.98 -21.09 50.39
N PHE A 50 9.27 -20.90 51.50
CA PHE A 50 8.15 -21.76 51.89
C PHE A 50 7.02 -21.73 50.85
N TYR A 51 6.67 -20.55 50.34
CA TYR A 51 5.65 -20.37 49.29
C TYR A 51 5.99 -21.13 48.00
N CYS A 52 7.26 -21.13 47.60
CA CYS A 52 7.73 -21.83 46.40
C CYS A 52 7.79 -23.35 46.57
N ILE A 53 8.14 -23.85 47.77
CA ILE A 53 8.25 -25.28 48.08
C ILE A 53 6.87 -25.92 48.32
N SER A 54 5.99 -25.25 49.06
CA SER A 54 4.68 -25.77 49.48
C SER A 54 3.66 -25.98 48.34
N ARG A 55 3.98 -25.54 47.12
CA ARG A 55 3.19 -25.75 45.90
C ARG A 55 3.69 -26.88 44.99
N LYS A 56 4.67 -27.65 45.43
CA LYS A 56 5.11 -28.86 44.70
C LYS A 56 3.92 -29.84 44.60
N LYS A 57 3.57 -30.21 43.37
CA LYS A 57 2.61 -31.30 43.08
C LYS A 57 3.30 -32.65 42.86
N ASN A 58 4.63 -32.70 42.83
CA ASN A 58 5.44 -33.88 42.57
C ASN A 58 6.69 -33.90 43.46
N ASP A 59 7.05 -35.08 43.94
CA ASP A 59 8.25 -35.37 44.75
C ASP A 59 9.57 -35.35 43.97
N LYS A 60 9.59 -34.78 42.76
CA LYS A 60 10.83 -34.70 41.97
C LYS A 60 11.85 -33.82 42.66
N GLU A 61 13.00 -34.39 42.96
CA GLU A 61 14.14 -33.69 43.54
C GLU A 61 14.74 -32.73 42.50
N ILE A 62 14.56 -31.42 42.72
CA ILE A 62 15.16 -30.38 41.90
C ILE A 62 16.52 -30.06 42.50
N ASN A 63 17.58 -30.60 41.89
CA ASN A 63 18.97 -30.33 42.26
C ASN A 63 19.63 -29.34 41.27
N LYS A 64 20.83 -28.86 41.62
CA LYS A 64 21.58 -27.87 40.84
C LYS A 64 21.94 -28.39 39.45
N GLU A 65 22.44 -29.62 39.38
CA GLU A 65 22.92 -30.24 38.13
C GLU A 65 21.80 -30.37 37.09
N LEU A 66 20.60 -30.81 37.50
CA LEU A 66 19.43 -30.92 36.65
C LEU A 66 19.06 -29.57 36.00
N LEU A 67 19.08 -28.49 36.80
CA LEU A 67 18.76 -27.16 36.32
C LEU A 67 19.83 -26.60 35.39
N GLU A 68 21.11 -26.82 35.70
CA GLU A 68 22.22 -26.40 34.84
C GLU A 68 22.26 -27.17 33.52
N ASN A 69 21.94 -28.47 33.52
CA ASN A 69 21.81 -29.26 32.29
C ASN A 69 20.68 -28.75 31.41
N PHE A 70 19.46 -28.60 31.94
CA PHE A 70 18.36 -28.07 31.13
C PHE A 70 18.59 -26.64 30.65
N TYR A 71 19.16 -25.80 31.51
CA TYR A 71 19.40 -24.40 31.19
C TYR A 71 20.60 -24.30 30.24
N PHE A 72 21.83 -24.60 30.66
CA PHE A 72 23.00 -24.33 29.83
C PHE A 72 23.21 -25.32 28.69
N LYS A 73 23.05 -26.64 28.92
CA LYS A 73 23.32 -27.65 27.87
C LYS A 73 22.19 -27.75 26.86
N GLU A 74 20.95 -27.84 27.35
CA GLU A 74 19.77 -28.00 26.47
C GLU A 74 19.14 -26.66 26.03
N ASN A 75 19.75 -25.53 26.39
CA ASN A 75 19.32 -24.18 26.01
C ASN A 75 17.86 -23.85 26.36
N LYS A 76 17.24 -24.54 27.33
CA LYS A 76 15.85 -24.31 27.71
C LYS A 76 15.70 -23.03 28.52
N SER A 77 14.56 -22.36 28.38
CA SER A 77 14.17 -21.24 29.25
C SER A 77 13.61 -21.76 30.58
N MET A 78 13.64 -20.93 31.63
CA MET A 78 13.02 -21.28 32.92
C MET A 78 11.54 -21.67 32.79
N ARG A 79 10.84 -21.12 31.80
CA ARG A 79 9.43 -21.45 31.51
C ARG A 79 9.29 -22.85 30.91
N GLU A 80 10.19 -23.23 30.00
CA GLU A 80 10.22 -24.59 29.44
C GLU A 80 10.62 -25.61 30.50
N ILE A 81 11.59 -25.29 31.35
CA ILE A 81 11.98 -26.14 32.49
C ILE A 81 10.79 -26.33 33.43
N SER A 82 10.07 -25.24 33.75
CA SER A 82 8.85 -25.26 34.55
C SER A 82 7.78 -26.17 33.94
N ASN A 83 7.57 -26.13 32.63
CA ASN A 83 6.63 -27.00 31.93
C ASN A 83 7.07 -28.48 31.98
N ILE A 84 8.36 -28.77 31.76
CA ILE A 84 8.92 -30.13 31.78
C ILE A 84 8.80 -30.76 33.17
N LEU A 85 9.15 -29.99 34.20
CA LEU A 85 9.09 -30.44 35.59
C LEU A 85 7.66 -30.37 36.18
N LYS A 86 6.69 -29.82 35.42
CA LYS A 86 5.30 -29.61 35.85
C LYS A 86 5.20 -28.82 37.17
N VAL A 87 6.06 -27.82 37.34
CA VAL A 87 6.10 -26.91 38.50
C VAL A 87 5.88 -25.46 38.06
N GLY A 88 5.58 -24.55 39.00
CA GLY A 88 5.46 -23.12 38.68
C GLY A 88 6.81 -22.50 38.29
N LYS A 89 6.79 -21.48 37.41
CA LYS A 89 8.00 -20.72 37.02
C LYS A 89 8.73 -20.12 38.22
N THR A 90 7.98 -19.62 39.20
CA THR A 90 8.50 -19.05 40.45
C THR A 90 9.25 -20.08 41.29
N THR A 91 8.91 -21.37 41.17
CA THR A 91 9.65 -22.45 41.83
C THR A 91 11.03 -22.63 41.19
N ILE A 92 11.13 -22.58 39.86
CA ILE A 92 12.42 -22.61 39.16
C ILE A 92 13.27 -21.39 39.53
N GLU A 93 12.68 -20.19 39.57
CA GLU A 93 13.38 -18.97 39.99
C GLU A 93 13.93 -19.05 41.42
N HIS A 94 13.16 -19.63 42.34
CA HIS A 94 13.63 -19.89 43.70
C HIS A 94 14.86 -20.81 43.72
N TYR A 95 14.84 -21.93 43.00
CA TYR A 95 15.99 -22.85 42.97
C TYR A 95 17.21 -22.28 42.27
N PHE A 96 17.03 -21.44 41.25
CA PHE A 96 18.14 -20.68 40.65
C PHE A 96 18.82 -19.78 41.68
N ASN A 97 18.04 -19.08 42.51
CA ASN A 97 18.59 -18.24 43.57
C ASN A 97 19.23 -19.10 44.68
N LYS A 98 18.56 -20.17 45.11
CA LYS A 98 19.05 -21.09 46.17
C LYS A 98 20.40 -21.72 45.82
N PHE A 99 20.58 -22.13 44.56
CA PHE A 99 21.81 -22.77 44.08
C PHE A 99 22.81 -21.79 43.45
N ASN A 100 22.51 -20.49 43.50
CA ASN A 100 23.30 -19.42 42.90
C ASN A 100 23.65 -19.68 41.41
N ILE A 101 22.66 -20.12 40.62
CA ILE A 101 22.82 -20.39 39.19
C ILE A 101 22.76 -19.06 38.43
N ARG A 102 23.82 -18.74 37.67
CA ARG A 102 23.89 -17.55 36.80
C ARG A 102 22.69 -17.52 35.85
N ARG A 103 22.02 -16.37 35.79
CA ARG A 103 20.97 -16.13 34.77
C ARG A 103 21.62 -15.71 33.47
N ARG A 104 21.10 -16.22 32.34
CA ARG A 104 21.54 -15.74 31.03
C ARG A 104 21.27 -14.26 30.88
N GLU A 105 22.20 -13.56 30.26
CA GLU A 105 22.00 -12.17 29.87
C GLU A 105 20.98 -12.06 28.74
N ARG A 106 20.42 -10.86 28.56
CA ARG A 106 19.45 -10.59 27.50
C ARG A 106 20.01 -10.93 26.12
N SER A 107 21.30 -10.65 25.88
CA SER A 107 21.99 -10.96 24.62
C SER A 107 22.09 -12.48 24.37
N GLU A 108 22.55 -13.24 25.36
CA GLU A 108 22.63 -14.72 25.30
C GLU A 108 21.25 -15.35 25.04
N ALA A 109 20.22 -14.88 25.76
CA ALA A 109 18.85 -15.35 25.58
C ALA A 109 18.27 -14.98 24.21
N ASN A 110 18.69 -13.86 23.62
CA ASN A 110 18.29 -13.45 22.27
C ASN A 110 18.98 -14.31 21.20
N LYS A 111 20.27 -14.62 21.35
CA LYS A 111 21.00 -15.51 20.42
C LYS A 111 20.36 -16.89 20.37
N ILE A 112 20.05 -17.49 21.53
CA ILE A 112 19.36 -18.79 21.60
C ILE A 112 17.96 -18.71 20.98
N ARG A 113 17.22 -17.61 21.20
CA ARG A 113 15.90 -17.44 20.57
C ARG A 113 16.01 -17.30 19.05
N ALA A 114 17.03 -16.60 18.56
CA ALA A 114 17.27 -16.43 17.13
C ALA A 114 17.67 -17.74 16.44
N THR A 115 18.41 -18.63 17.12
CA THR A 115 18.76 -19.95 16.59
C THR A 115 17.62 -20.96 16.70
N LYS A 116 16.86 -20.94 17.81
CA LYS A 116 15.74 -21.87 18.04
C LYS A 116 14.50 -21.53 17.21
N TYR A 117 14.29 -20.24 16.95
CA TYR A 117 13.26 -19.72 16.09
C TYR A 117 13.97 -18.95 14.99
N GLU A 118 14.53 -19.62 13.99
CA GLU A 118 14.97 -18.93 12.78
C GLU A 118 13.75 -18.14 12.25
N PRO A 119 13.75 -16.78 12.31
CA PRO A 119 12.60 -16.01 11.84
C PRO A 119 12.44 -16.13 10.32
N TRP A 120 13.48 -16.62 9.67
CA TRP A 120 13.58 -16.88 8.25
C TRP A 120 14.06 -18.32 8.08
N GLN A 121 13.19 -19.30 8.28
CA GLN A 121 13.42 -20.59 7.60
C GLN A 121 13.65 -20.24 6.14
N LYS A 122 14.86 -20.51 5.63
CA LYS A 122 15.33 -20.12 4.29
C LYS A 122 14.20 -20.19 3.27
N GLY A 123 13.67 -19.04 2.84
CA GLY A 123 12.70 -18.94 1.73
C GLY A 123 11.27 -18.45 2.05
N LEU A 124 10.86 -18.29 3.31
CA LEU A 124 9.54 -17.73 3.64
C LEU A 124 9.61 -16.20 3.78
N THR A 125 8.97 -15.48 2.84
CA THR A 125 8.78 -14.02 2.93
C THR A 125 7.54 -13.68 3.75
N LYS A 126 7.36 -12.41 4.13
CA LYS A 126 6.14 -11.92 4.81
C LYS A 126 4.86 -12.29 4.05
N GLU A 127 4.91 -12.36 2.73
CA GLU A 127 3.76 -12.77 1.91
C GLU A 127 3.52 -14.29 1.93
N LYS A 128 4.56 -15.11 2.14
CA LYS A 128 4.51 -16.57 2.06
C LYS A 128 4.31 -17.26 3.42
N ASP A 129 4.51 -16.57 4.56
CA ASP A 129 4.26 -17.15 5.89
C ASP A 129 2.76 -17.16 6.22
N GLU A 130 2.16 -18.34 6.15
CA GLU A 130 0.74 -18.58 6.43
C GLU A 130 0.33 -18.14 7.86
N ARG A 131 1.22 -18.21 8.84
CA ARG A 131 0.92 -17.79 10.23
C ARG A 131 0.80 -16.28 10.33
N LEU A 132 1.68 -15.54 9.65
CA LEU A 132 1.61 -14.08 9.58
C LEU A 132 0.36 -13.63 8.83
N ASN A 133 0.01 -14.33 7.74
CA ASN A 133 -1.22 -14.08 7.00
C ASN A 133 -2.45 -14.34 7.88
N LEU A 134 -2.52 -15.48 8.58
CA LEU A 134 -3.62 -15.80 9.49
C LEU A 134 -3.74 -14.78 10.63
N MET A 135 -2.62 -14.35 11.21
CA MET A 135 -2.60 -13.31 12.24
C MET A 135 -3.09 -11.96 11.67
N ALA A 136 -2.62 -11.58 10.49
CA ALA A 136 -3.05 -10.36 9.81
C ALA A 136 -4.55 -10.39 9.50
N GLU A 137 -5.09 -11.53 9.04
CA GLU A 137 -6.52 -11.70 8.79
C GLU A 137 -7.34 -11.60 10.07
N LYS A 138 -6.92 -12.24 11.17
CA LYS A 138 -7.58 -12.10 12.48
C LYS A 138 -7.62 -10.63 12.94
N VAL A 139 -6.52 -9.90 12.74
CA VAL A 139 -6.46 -8.47 13.05
C VAL A 139 -7.42 -7.67 12.17
N LYS A 140 -7.39 -7.87 10.84
CA LYS A 140 -8.30 -7.20 9.89
C LYS A 140 -9.76 -7.44 10.23
N GLU A 141 -10.11 -8.68 10.57
CA GLU A 141 -11.45 -9.11 10.97
C GLU A 141 -11.90 -8.39 12.25
N ALA A 142 -11.04 -8.31 13.26
CA ALA A 142 -11.32 -7.56 14.49
C ALA A 142 -11.57 -6.06 14.21
N TYR A 143 -10.76 -5.44 13.36
CA TYR A 143 -10.97 -4.05 12.92
C TYR A 143 -12.26 -3.87 12.11
N ARG A 144 -12.61 -4.85 11.26
CA ARG A 144 -13.87 -4.84 10.50
C ARG A 144 -15.08 -4.85 11.44
N ARG A 145 -15.10 -5.77 12.41
CA ARG A 145 -16.14 -5.85 13.45
C ARG A 145 -16.25 -4.56 14.26
N LYS A 146 -15.12 -4.00 14.68
CA LYS A 146 -15.11 -2.72 15.43
C LYS A 146 -15.74 -1.58 14.60
N ARG A 147 -15.44 -1.50 13.31
CA ARG A 147 -16.05 -0.51 12.40
C ARG A 147 -17.54 -0.75 12.19
N GLU A 148 -17.98 -2.00 12.08
CA GLU A 148 -19.41 -2.35 11.93
C GLU A 148 -20.22 -2.01 13.17
N ASN A 149 -19.68 -2.29 14.36
CA ASN A 149 -20.32 -1.88 15.61
C ASN A 149 -20.45 -0.35 15.70
N LYS A 150 -19.38 0.38 15.34
CA LYS A 150 -19.41 1.85 15.30
C LYS A 150 -20.40 2.38 14.26
N PHE A 151 -20.51 1.72 13.11
CA PHE A 151 -21.47 2.06 12.07
C PHE A 151 -22.91 1.94 12.60
N ARG A 152 -23.25 0.81 13.25
CA ARG A 152 -24.58 0.62 13.85
C ARG A 152 -24.88 1.66 14.94
N GLU A 153 -23.90 1.98 15.78
CA GLU A 153 -24.03 3.03 16.80
C GLU A 153 -24.41 4.39 16.20
N ILE A 154 -23.79 4.76 15.07
CA ILE A 154 -24.07 6.02 14.37
C ILE A 154 -25.47 5.99 13.73
N GLU A 155 -25.86 4.89 13.11
CA GLU A 155 -27.21 4.73 12.56
C GLU A 155 -28.28 4.87 13.64
N ILE A 156 -28.06 4.29 14.82
CA ILE A 156 -28.97 4.43 15.97
C ILE A 156 -28.99 5.88 16.46
N LYS A 157 -27.81 6.51 16.59
CA LYS A 157 -27.68 7.86 17.16
C LYS A 157 -28.36 8.94 16.32
N TYR A 158 -28.18 8.90 15.00
CA TYR A 158 -28.67 9.96 14.11
C TYR A 158 -29.94 9.55 13.35
N GLY A 159 -30.28 8.26 13.29
CA GLY A 159 -31.51 7.76 12.70
C GLY A 159 -31.75 8.30 11.30
N LYS A 160 -32.96 8.84 11.07
CA LYS A 160 -33.38 9.41 9.79
C LYS A 160 -32.55 10.64 9.37
N GLN A 161 -32.04 11.41 10.33
CA GLN A 161 -31.28 12.64 10.08
C GLN A 161 -29.88 12.40 9.51
N LEU A 162 -29.38 11.18 9.59
CA LEU A 162 -28.00 10.85 9.18
C LEU A 162 -27.74 11.18 7.70
N LYS A 163 -28.73 10.96 6.83
CA LYS A 163 -28.63 11.27 5.40
C LYS A 163 -28.53 12.77 5.17
N GLU A 164 -29.41 13.56 5.78
CA GLU A 164 -29.37 15.02 5.65
C GLU A 164 -28.06 15.61 6.18
N ILE A 165 -27.60 15.15 7.36
CA ILE A 165 -26.35 15.64 7.97
C ILE A 165 -25.15 15.37 7.06
N ILE A 166 -24.98 14.14 6.58
CA ILE A 166 -23.84 13.80 5.72
C ILE A 166 -23.95 14.54 4.39
N THR A 167 -25.15 14.67 3.82
CA THR A 167 -25.38 15.39 2.56
C THR A 167 -25.04 16.86 2.71
N TYR A 168 -25.51 17.53 3.77
CA TYR A 168 -25.20 18.94 4.06
C TYR A 168 -23.69 19.15 4.25
N LEU A 169 -23.03 18.35 5.09
CA LEU A 169 -21.59 18.46 5.32
C LEU A 169 -20.79 18.19 4.04
N TYR A 170 -21.29 17.30 3.17
CA TYR A 170 -20.59 16.90 1.95
C TYR A 170 -20.91 17.78 0.74
N TRP A 171 -22.08 18.39 0.59
CA TRP A 171 -22.41 19.19 -0.59
C TRP A 171 -22.40 20.68 -0.28
N GLU A 172 -23.05 21.11 0.79
CA GLU A 172 -23.15 22.53 1.17
C GLU A 172 -21.85 23.05 1.77
N GLU A 173 -21.35 22.39 2.82
CA GLU A 173 -20.12 22.78 3.52
C GLU A 173 -18.84 22.37 2.76
N LYS A 174 -19.01 21.66 1.64
CA LYS A 174 -17.93 21.18 0.77
C LYS A 174 -16.81 20.41 1.50
N LEU A 175 -17.08 19.80 2.66
CA LEU A 175 -16.07 19.06 3.42
C LEU A 175 -15.65 17.75 2.73
N THR A 176 -14.38 17.37 2.92
CA THR A 176 -13.89 16.06 2.49
C THR A 176 -14.43 14.96 3.39
N GLN A 177 -14.50 13.72 2.90
CA GLN A 177 -14.88 12.55 3.70
C GLN A 177 -14.05 12.41 4.98
N GLU A 178 -12.77 12.79 4.92
CA GLU A 178 -11.85 12.80 6.07
C GLU A 178 -12.26 13.87 7.11
N LYS A 179 -12.59 15.08 6.67
CA LYS A 179 -13.05 16.16 7.56
C LYS A 179 -14.40 15.80 8.21
N ILE A 180 -15.32 15.20 7.45
CA ILE A 180 -16.60 14.70 7.97
C ILE A 180 -16.36 13.60 9.01
N ALA A 181 -15.47 12.65 8.72
CA ALA A 181 -15.12 11.57 9.63
C ALA A 181 -14.57 12.10 10.98
N LYS A 182 -13.67 13.10 10.92
CA LYS A 182 -13.16 13.79 12.12
C LYS A 182 -14.27 14.52 12.89
N LYS A 183 -15.14 15.26 12.20
CA LYS A 183 -16.27 16.01 12.80
C LYS A 183 -17.24 15.07 13.52
N LEU A 184 -17.50 13.89 12.94
CA LEU A 184 -18.35 12.86 13.51
C LEU A 184 -17.61 11.85 14.42
N ARG A 185 -16.30 12.05 14.65
CA ARG A 185 -15.42 11.18 15.45
C ARG A 185 -15.50 9.70 15.06
N ILE A 186 -15.51 9.43 13.76
CA ILE A 186 -15.55 8.09 13.18
C ILE A 186 -14.46 7.89 12.14
N ASP A 187 -14.21 6.65 11.77
CA ASP A 187 -13.25 6.29 10.72
C ASP A 187 -13.79 6.72 9.34
N ARG A 188 -12.94 7.26 8.46
CA ARG A 188 -13.31 7.65 7.10
C ARG A 188 -13.95 6.50 6.31
N LEU A 189 -13.52 5.26 6.52
CA LEU A 189 -14.10 4.09 5.85
C LEU A 189 -15.58 3.91 6.22
N ILE A 190 -15.99 4.32 7.42
CA ILE A 190 -17.39 4.30 7.86
C ILE A 190 -18.19 5.34 7.07
N ILE A 191 -17.66 6.56 6.88
CA ILE A 191 -18.30 7.59 6.03
C ILE A 191 -18.50 7.10 4.59
N ILE A 192 -17.47 6.47 3.99
CA ILE A 192 -17.58 5.93 2.63
C ILE A 192 -18.69 4.88 2.54
N LYS A 193 -18.77 3.96 3.52
CA LYS A 193 -19.83 2.97 3.59
C LYS A 193 -21.22 3.61 3.78
N LEU A 194 -21.33 4.63 4.64
CA LEU A 194 -22.58 5.35 4.88
C LEU A 194 -23.07 6.07 3.63
N MET A 195 -22.19 6.81 2.95
CA MET A 195 -22.53 7.50 1.70
C MET A 195 -23.05 6.53 0.64
N ASN A 196 -22.40 5.37 0.48
CA ASN A 196 -22.86 4.35 -0.46
C ASN A 196 -24.23 3.77 -0.05
N LYS A 197 -24.44 3.46 1.25
CA LYS A 197 -25.70 2.89 1.75
C LYS A 197 -26.86 3.87 1.66
N LEU A 198 -26.60 5.16 1.88
CA LEU A 198 -27.60 6.23 1.87
C LEU A 198 -27.82 6.82 0.46
N ASP A 199 -27.17 6.25 -0.55
CA ASP A 199 -27.19 6.69 -1.95
C ASP A 199 -26.81 8.17 -2.13
N ILE A 200 -25.77 8.61 -1.40
CA ILE A 200 -25.23 9.96 -1.52
C ILE A 200 -24.22 9.95 -2.66
N LYS A 201 -24.59 10.59 -3.78
CA LYS A 201 -23.71 10.73 -4.95
C LYS A 201 -22.40 11.38 -4.55
N LYS A 202 -21.29 10.75 -4.95
CA LYS A 202 -19.95 11.31 -4.78
C LYS A 202 -19.77 12.49 -5.73
N ARG A 203 -19.04 13.51 -5.27
CA ARG A 203 -18.64 14.61 -6.13
C ARG A 203 -17.81 14.10 -7.32
N PRO A 204 -17.96 14.69 -8.52
CA PRO A 204 -17.18 14.31 -9.70
C PRO A 204 -15.68 14.26 -9.41
N ASN A 205 -14.96 13.38 -10.12
CA ASN A 205 -13.53 13.15 -9.87
C ASN A 205 -12.67 14.43 -9.99
N PHE A 206 -13.06 15.43 -10.77
CA PHE A 206 -12.32 16.69 -10.88
C PHE A 206 -12.37 17.55 -9.61
N GLU A 207 -13.38 17.37 -8.77
CA GLU A 207 -13.44 18.00 -7.45
C GLU A 207 -12.59 17.24 -6.43
N ASN A 208 -12.33 15.93 -6.62
CA ASN A 208 -11.43 15.12 -5.77
C ASN A 208 -9.94 15.28 -6.10
N ILE A 209 -9.59 16.12 -7.09
CA ILE A 209 -8.20 16.38 -7.49
C ILE A 209 -7.45 17.07 -6.35
N ALA A 210 -6.11 17.05 -6.40
CA ALA A 210 -5.21 17.80 -5.54
C ALA A 210 -5.64 19.24 -5.21
N SER A 211 -6.56 19.85 -5.97
CA SER A 211 -7.29 21.07 -5.64
C SER A 211 -7.97 21.06 -4.26
N LEU A 212 -8.59 19.95 -3.82
CA LEU A 212 -9.21 19.85 -2.49
C LEU A 212 -8.20 19.55 -1.36
N LYS A 213 -7.08 18.89 -1.68
CA LYS A 213 -5.98 18.72 -0.72
C LYS A 213 -5.14 20.00 -0.58
N GLY A 214 -5.29 20.94 -1.52
CA GLY A 214 -4.73 22.28 -1.51
C GLY A 214 -3.23 22.33 -1.23
N LYS A 215 -2.78 23.51 -0.82
CA LYS A 215 -1.42 23.75 -0.31
C LYS A 215 -1.10 22.95 0.97
N GLU A 216 -2.09 22.34 1.62
CA GLU A 216 -1.94 21.61 2.88
C GLU A 216 -1.34 20.20 2.70
N HIS A 217 -1.35 19.64 1.49
CA HIS A 217 -0.73 18.33 1.27
C HIS A 217 0.80 18.42 1.38
N SER A 218 1.42 17.52 2.14
CA SER A 218 2.87 17.53 2.39
C SER A 218 3.75 17.41 1.14
N MET A 219 3.16 16.94 0.04
CA MET A 219 3.81 16.79 -1.27
C MET A 219 3.43 17.89 -2.28
N TYR A 220 2.53 18.81 -1.92
CA TYR A 220 2.12 19.89 -2.82
C TYR A 220 3.32 20.80 -3.13
N GLY A 221 3.53 21.11 -4.42
CA GLY A 221 4.65 21.96 -4.88
C GLY A 221 6.03 21.31 -4.84
N LYS A 222 6.19 20.13 -4.24
CA LYS A 222 7.48 19.43 -4.16
C LYS A 222 7.77 18.63 -5.43
N LYS A 223 9.06 18.54 -5.79
CA LYS A 223 9.51 17.65 -6.87
C LYS A 223 9.43 16.19 -6.43
N TRP A 224 9.27 15.27 -7.38
CA TRP A 224 9.24 13.83 -7.08
C TRP A 224 10.53 13.35 -6.41
N GLU A 225 11.65 13.91 -6.82
CA GLU A 225 12.98 13.67 -6.25
C GLU A 225 13.05 14.03 -4.77
N GLU A 226 12.42 15.15 -4.38
CA GLU A 226 12.37 15.62 -2.98
C GLU A 226 11.48 14.72 -2.12
N VAL A 227 10.44 14.14 -2.70
CA VAL A 227 9.47 13.32 -1.97
C VAL A 227 9.93 11.87 -1.82
N TYR A 228 10.58 11.31 -2.84
CA TYR A 228 10.86 9.87 -2.91
C TYR A 228 12.35 9.52 -3.02
N GLY A 229 13.23 10.50 -3.25
CA GLY A 229 14.62 10.26 -3.66
C GLY A 229 14.74 10.01 -5.16
N ILE A 230 15.95 10.20 -5.72
CA ILE A 230 16.21 10.21 -7.17
C ILE A 230 15.79 8.89 -7.84
N ASP A 231 16.23 7.75 -7.31
CA ASP A 231 15.99 6.45 -7.94
C ASP A 231 14.50 6.06 -7.96
N LYS A 232 13.82 6.23 -6.83
CA LYS A 232 12.37 5.97 -6.73
C LYS A 232 11.55 6.95 -7.56
N ALA A 233 11.97 8.22 -7.63
CA ALA A 233 11.33 9.21 -8.49
C ALA A 233 11.43 8.81 -9.96
N LYS A 234 12.59 8.33 -10.41
CA LYS A 234 12.79 7.85 -11.80
C LYS A 234 11.86 6.68 -12.14
N ILE A 235 11.79 5.68 -11.26
CA ILE A 235 10.90 4.51 -11.44
C ILE A 235 9.45 4.96 -11.55
N ARG A 236 8.98 5.78 -10.60
CA ARG A 236 7.58 6.22 -10.59
C ARG A 236 7.22 7.15 -11.75
N LYS A 237 8.14 8.01 -12.20
CA LYS A 237 7.93 8.81 -13.42
C LYS A 237 7.72 7.90 -14.64
N ASN A 238 8.48 6.81 -14.74
CA ASN A 238 8.31 5.84 -15.82
C ASN A 238 6.97 5.09 -15.70
N GLU A 239 6.62 4.58 -14.53
CA GLU A 239 5.35 3.90 -14.27
C GLU A 239 4.15 4.80 -14.59
N MET A 240 4.18 6.05 -14.13
CA MET A 240 3.16 7.05 -14.42
C MET A 240 3.06 7.33 -15.92
N SER A 241 4.20 7.43 -16.61
CA SER A 241 4.25 7.63 -18.06
C SER A 241 3.63 6.46 -18.82
N ILE A 242 3.91 5.22 -18.41
CA ILE A 242 3.31 4.00 -18.99
C ILE A 242 1.80 3.96 -18.73
N ALA A 243 1.37 4.22 -17.49
CA ALA A 243 -0.03 4.23 -17.11
C ALA A 243 -0.83 5.28 -17.91
N SER A 244 -0.28 6.49 -18.06
CA SER A 244 -0.88 7.54 -18.88
C SER A 244 -1.01 7.14 -20.35
N ARG A 245 0.03 6.54 -20.95
CA ARG A 245 -0.04 6.04 -22.34
C ARG A 245 -1.12 4.98 -22.51
N LYS A 246 -1.16 3.97 -21.62
CA LYS A 246 -2.18 2.91 -21.66
C LYS A 246 -3.60 3.48 -21.54
N SER A 247 -3.78 4.48 -20.68
CA SER A 247 -5.07 5.17 -20.53
C SER A 247 -5.50 5.87 -21.83
N ILE A 248 -4.58 6.58 -22.50
CA ILE A 248 -4.85 7.24 -23.78
C ILE A 248 -5.24 6.23 -24.86
N ILE A 249 -4.44 5.17 -25.03
CA ILE A 249 -4.70 4.12 -26.04
C ILE A 249 -6.06 3.46 -25.80
N ARG A 250 -6.38 3.08 -24.55
CA ARG A 250 -7.68 2.53 -24.19
C ARG A 250 -8.82 3.47 -24.62
N ARG A 251 -8.70 4.76 -24.32
CA ARG A 251 -9.74 5.74 -24.64
C ARG A 251 -9.90 5.93 -26.16
N LEU A 252 -8.82 5.86 -26.93
CA LEU A 252 -8.87 5.87 -28.40
C LEU A 252 -9.60 4.65 -28.94
N VAL A 253 -9.23 3.45 -28.49
CA VAL A 253 -9.87 2.19 -28.91
C VAL A 253 -11.36 2.18 -28.57
N ASN A 254 -11.73 2.61 -27.37
CA ASN A 254 -13.12 2.61 -26.91
C ASN A 254 -13.95 3.80 -27.43
N ARG A 255 -13.36 4.72 -28.21
CA ARG A 255 -13.98 5.99 -28.64
C ARG A 255 -14.53 6.83 -27.47
N GLU A 256 -13.89 6.75 -26.30
CA GLU A 256 -14.23 7.48 -25.07
C GLU A 256 -13.56 8.88 -24.99
N MET A 257 -13.24 9.44 -26.15
CA MET A 257 -12.45 10.67 -26.28
C MET A 257 -13.33 11.81 -26.79
N PRO A 258 -13.53 12.86 -26.00
CA PRO A 258 -13.97 14.14 -26.53
C PRO A 258 -12.70 14.93 -26.90
N PHE A 259 -12.14 14.69 -28.08
CA PHE A 259 -11.22 15.64 -28.70
C PHE A 259 -11.81 16.00 -30.06
N LYS A 260 -12.13 17.29 -30.20
CA LYS A 260 -12.47 17.85 -31.50
C LYS A 260 -11.18 17.84 -32.30
N ASP A 261 -11.18 17.15 -33.44
CA ASP A 261 -10.05 17.20 -34.38
C ASP A 261 -9.65 18.65 -34.60
N THR A 262 -8.34 18.92 -34.60
CA THR A 262 -7.88 20.28 -34.84
C THR A 262 -8.29 20.74 -36.23
N GLU A 263 -8.31 22.06 -36.46
CA GLU A 263 -8.64 22.59 -37.78
C GLU A 263 -7.70 22.03 -38.87
N ILE A 264 -6.41 21.97 -38.57
CA ILE A 264 -5.38 21.47 -39.49
C ILE A 264 -5.51 19.97 -39.77
N GLU A 265 -5.88 19.16 -38.76
CA GLU A 265 -6.17 17.74 -38.97
C GLU A 265 -7.37 17.54 -39.89
N ARG A 266 -8.44 18.32 -39.72
CA ARG A 266 -9.62 18.25 -40.61
C ARG A 266 -9.29 18.66 -42.04
N ILE A 267 -8.49 19.71 -42.23
CA ILE A 267 -8.01 20.12 -43.56
C ILE A 267 -7.21 18.98 -44.19
N MET A 268 -6.22 18.43 -43.47
CA MET A 268 -5.38 17.34 -43.97
C MET A 268 -6.18 16.08 -44.32
N ALA A 269 -7.11 15.68 -43.45
CA ALA A 269 -8.02 14.56 -43.71
C ALA A 269 -8.85 14.80 -44.97
N SER A 270 -9.39 16.00 -45.14
CA SER A 270 -10.19 16.37 -46.32
C SER A 270 -9.36 16.31 -47.60
N LEU A 271 -8.11 16.80 -47.57
CA LEU A 271 -7.18 16.71 -48.70
C LEU A 271 -6.87 15.25 -49.08
N MET A 272 -6.62 14.39 -48.09
CA MET A 272 -6.35 12.97 -48.34
C MET A 272 -7.58 12.22 -48.88
N ILE A 273 -8.78 12.51 -48.37
CA ILE A 273 -10.05 11.94 -48.89
C ILE A 273 -10.26 12.38 -50.34
N ASN A 274 -10.11 13.67 -50.64
CA ASN A 274 -10.30 14.20 -51.99
C ASN A 274 -9.29 13.64 -53.02
N LYS A 275 -8.13 13.15 -52.55
CA LYS A 275 -7.12 12.47 -53.38
C LYS A 275 -7.20 10.94 -53.30
N GLU A 276 -8.27 10.40 -52.73
CA GLU A 276 -8.52 8.95 -52.58
C GLU A 276 -7.40 8.20 -51.84
N ILE A 277 -6.68 8.89 -50.95
CA ILE A 277 -5.61 8.31 -50.14
C ILE A 277 -6.23 7.61 -48.94
N LYS A 278 -6.04 6.30 -48.83
CA LYS A 278 -6.49 5.51 -47.67
C LYS A 278 -5.56 5.75 -46.47
N PHE A 279 -6.12 6.21 -45.36
CA PHE A 279 -5.38 6.44 -44.12
C PHE A 279 -6.17 5.98 -42.89
N VAL A 280 -5.48 5.89 -41.75
CA VAL A 280 -6.08 5.67 -40.43
C VAL A 280 -5.71 6.85 -39.53
N ALA A 281 -6.71 7.53 -38.97
CA ALA A 281 -6.50 8.63 -38.04
C ALA A 281 -6.22 8.12 -36.61
N GLN A 282 -5.48 8.90 -35.82
CA GLN A 282 -5.20 8.66 -34.39
C GLN A 282 -4.69 7.23 -34.10
N TYR A 283 -3.78 6.75 -34.96
CA TYR A 283 -3.32 5.37 -34.89
C TYR A 283 -2.13 5.22 -33.94
N SER A 284 -2.19 4.22 -33.07
CA SER A 284 -1.08 3.90 -32.18
C SER A 284 -0.09 2.95 -32.84
N ILE A 285 1.17 3.37 -32.95
CA ILE A 285 2.28 2.54 -33.41
C ILE A 285 3.02 2.00 -32.18
N GLU A 286 3.12 0.67 -32.09
CA GLU A 286 3.86 -0.08 -31.05
C GLU A 286 3.40 0.26 -29.62
N ASP A 287 2.12 0.62 -29.43
CA ASP A 287 1.53 1.07 -28.17
C ASP A 287 2.31 2.19 -27.46
N LYS A 288 3.10 2.95 -28.24
CA LYS A 288 4.05 3.91 -27.71
C LYS A 288 3.78 5.33 -28.17
N PHE A 289 3.46 5.50 -29.44
CA PHE A 289 3.16 6.79 -30.04
C PHE A 289 1.81 6.72 -30.74
N VAL A 290 1.03 7.79 -30.59
CA VAL A 290 -0.17 8.03 -31.41
C VAL A 290 0.23 9.05 -32.48
N CYS A 291 -0.08 8.73 -33.73
CA CYS A 291 0.13 9.60 -34.88
C CYS A 291 -1.21 10.13 -35.38
N ASP A 292 -1.21 11.36 -35.89
CA ASP A 292 -2.44 12.01 -36.36
C ASP A 292 -3.06 11.23 -37.50
N PHE A 293 -2.24 10.86 -38.49
CA PHE A 293 -2.63 9.93 -39.55
C PHE A 293 -1.51 8.94 -39.87
N VAL A 294 -1.90 7.76 -40.34
CA VAL A 294 -0.96 6.76 -40.88
C VAL A 294 -1.49 6.16 -42.16
N ILE A 295 -0.58 5.72 -43.02
CA ILE A 295 -0.85 4.89 -44.20
C ILE A 295 -0.13 3.55 -43.95
N PRO A 296 -0.79 2.58 -43.28
CA PRO A 296 -0.11 1.38 -42.78
C PRO A 296 0.54 0.55 -43.89
N THR A 297 -0.12 0.47 -45.05
CA THR A 297 0.37 -0.30 -46.21
C THR A 297 1.72 0.19 -46.72
N HIS A 298 2.05 1.47 -46.54
CA HIS A 298 3.30 2.07 -47.00
C HIS A 298 4.26 2.41 -45.85
N LYS A 299 3.87 2.13 -44.59
CA LYS A 299 4.55 2.57 -43.36
C LYS A 299 4.88 4.06 -43.35
N ILE A 300 3.88 4.89 -43.65
CA ILE A 300 3.99 6.35 -43.60
C ILE A 300 3.18 6.85 -42.40
N ALA A 301 3.79 7.68 -41.56
CA ALA A 301 3.13 8.41 -40.47
C ALA A 301 3.12 9.90 -40.81
N ILE A 302 2.00 10.58 -40.55
CA ILE A 302 1.78 11.99 -40.85
C ILE A 302 1.40 12.70 -39.56
N GLU A 303 2.06 13.82 -39.28
CA GLU A 303 1.80 14.69 -38.13
C GLU A 303 1.43 16.09 -38.62
N CYS A 304 0.39 16.66 -38.04
CA CYS A 304 -0.08 18.02 -38.28
C CYS A 304 0.35 18.91 -37.10
N ASP A 305 1.45 19.63 -37.26
CA ASP A 305 2.09 20.37 -36.19
C ASP A 305 1.60 21.81 -36.10
N GLY A 306 0.98 22.18 -34.98
CA GLY A 306 0.72 23.60 -34.68
C GLY A 306 2.03 24.40 -34.59
N ASP A 307 2.11 25.53 -35.31
CA ASP A 307 3.33 26.33 -35.46
C ASP A 307 3.95 26.71 -34.11
N TYR A 308 3.12 27.14 -33.16
CA TYR A 308 3.55 27.57 -31.83
C TYR A 308 4.10 26.42 -30.99
N TRP A 309 3.38 25.30 -30.91
CA TRP A 309 3.69 24.19 -30.00
C TRP A 309 4.94 23.43 -30.42
N HIS A 310 5.11 23.27 -31.73
CA HIS A 310 6.25 22.58 -32.34
C HIS A 310 7.38 23.54 -32.74
N ALA A 311 7.20 24.84 -32.47
CA ALA A 311 8.16 25.90 -32.76
C ALA A 311 8.69 25.85 -34.19
N ASN A 312 7.79 26.14 -35.14
CA ASN A 312 8.13 26.21 -36.56
C ASN A 312 9.37 27.10 -36.77
N PRO A 313 10.48 26.57 -37.32
CA PRO A 313 11.73 27.32 -37.48
C PRO A 313 11.62 28.49 -38.47
N LYS A 314 10.57 28.52 -39.32
CA LYS A 314 10.27 29.66 -40.19
C LYS A 314 9.69 30.87 -39.43
N ILE A 315 9.17 30.64 -38.22
CA ILE A 315 8.45 31.65 -37.42
C ILE A 315 9.19 31.94 -36.10
N TYR A 316 9.77 30.93 -35.47
CA TYR A 316 10.40 31.01 -34.15
C TYR A 316 11.91 30.82 -34.24
N ASP A 317 12.67 31.71 -33.62
CA ASP A 317 14.11 31.56 -33.45
C ASP A 317 14.43 30.47 -32.41
N SER A 318 15.26 29.52 -32.83
CA SER A 318 15.80 28.45 -31.99
C SER A 318 16.45 28.92 -30.69
N ASN A 319 17.03 30.12 -30.66
CA ASN A 319 17.68 30.69 -29.47
C ASN A 319 16.66 31.19 -28.44
N ASN A 320 15.44 31.52 -28.87
CA ASN A 320 14.42 32.16 -28.03
C ASN A 320 13.18 31.26 -27.80
N LEU A 321 13.41 29.95 -27.67
CA LEU A 321 12.33 29.00 -27.40
C LEU A 321 12.04 28.84 -25.90
N ASN A 322 10.76 28.75 -25.56
CA ASN A 322 10.34 28.46 -24.20
C ASN A 322 10.58 26.98 -23.83
N ASN A 323 10.53 26.67 -22.53
CA ASN A 323 10.81 25.33 -22.03
C ASN A 323 9.86 24.25 -22.58
N THR A 324 8.62 24.62 -22.92
CA THR A 324 7.63 23.69 -23.50
C THR A 324 8.02 23.34 -24.93
N GLN A 325 8.33 24.34 -25.75
CA GLN A 325 8.79 24.17 -27.13
C GLN A 325 10.07 23.32 -27.20
N LYS A 326 11.07 23.65 -26.37
CA LYS A 326 12.33 22.89 -26.29
C LYS A 326 12.09 21.40 -25.99
N LYS A 327 11.22 21.09 -25.03
CA LYS A 327 10.85 19.71 -24.68
C LYS A 327 10.06 19.02 -25.80
N LYS A 328 9.18 19.75 -26.47
CA LYS A 328 8.38 19.22 -27.58
C LYS A 328 9.26 18.80 -28.74
N ILE A 329 10.17 19.68 -29.20
CA ILE A 329 11.18 19.37 -30.23
C ILE A 329 11.99 18.12 -29.87
N GLN A 330 12.46 17.99 -28.62
CA GLN A 330 13.20 16.81 -28.19
C GLN A 330 12.36 15.53 -28.26
N THR A 331 11.09 15.63 -27.88
CA THR A 331 10.15 14.50 -27.92
C THR A 331 9.83 14.09 -29.36
N ASP A 332 9.62 15.06 -30.25
CA ASP A 332 9.34 14.82 -31.67
C ASP A 332 10.54 14.17 -32.34
N LYS A 333 11.76 14.68 -32.12
CA LYS A 333 13.01 14.04 -32.59
C LYS A 333 13.15 12.59 -32.11
N PHE A 334 12.77 12.30 -30.87
CA PHE A 334 12.79 10.95 -30.33
C PHE A 334 11.74 10.04 -30.98
N LYS A 335 10.52 10.56 -31.20
CA LYS A 335 9.44 9.86 -31.90
C LYS A 335 9.86 9.53 -33.33
N ASP A 336 10.36 10.50 -34.08
CA ASP A 336 10.79 10.34 -35.47
C ASP A 336 11.91 9.30 -35.58
N LYS A 337 12.92 9.38 -34.72
CA LYS A 337 14.01 8.38 -34.68
C LYS A 337 13.51 6.98 -34.36
N TYR A 338 12.59 6.86 -33.40
CA TYR A 338 12.01 5.58 -33.02
C TYR A 338 11.20 4.96 -34.17
N LEU A 339 10.33 5.75 -34.80
CA LEU A 339 9.49 5.32 -35.91
C LEU A 339 10.35 4.95 -37.14
N LYS A 340 11.38 5.75 -37.44
CA LYS A 340 12.36 5.43 -38.49
C LYS A 340 13.05 4.10 -38.27
N ASN A 341 13.50 3.82 -37.04
CA ASN A 341 14.11 2.53 -36.68
C ASN A 341 13.14 1.34 -36.79
N LYS A 342 11.82 1.60 -36.81
CA LYS A 342 10.76 0.61 -37.03
C LYS A 342 10.31 0.53 -38.50
N GLY A 343 11.01 1.24 -39.41
CA GLY A 343 10.74 1.24 -40.85
C GLY A 343 9.68 2.24 -41.32
N TRP A 344 9.19 3.09 -40.42
CA TRP A 344 8.24 4.14 -40.77
C TRP A 344 8.96 5.38 -41.30
N VAL A 345 8.36 6.05 -42.28
CA VAL A 345 8.73 7.43 -42.64
C VAL A 345 7.73 8.37 -42.01
N VAL A 346 8.23 9.38 -41.31
CA VAL A 346 7.41 10.41 -40.66
C VAL A 346 7.44 11.67 -41.52
N LEU A 347 6.27 12.14 -41.93
CA LEU A 347 6.06 13.44 -42.55
C LEU A 347 5.43 14.37 -41.53
N ARG A 348 6.05 15.52 -41.29
CA ARG A 348 5.56 16.56 -40.39
C ARG A 348 5.20 17.79 -41.22
N PHE A 349 3.99 18.29 -41.08
CA PHE A 349 3.50 19.48 -41.79
C PHE A 349 3.10 20.52 -40.77
N PHE A 350 3.68 21.71 -40.87
CA PHE A 350 3.34 22.81 -39.98
C PHE A 350 1.98 23.42 -40.34
N GLU A 351 1.28 23.98 -39.35
CA GLU A 351 -0.02 24.64 -39.53
C GLU A 351 -0.01 25.66 -40.67
N SER A 352 1.00 26.51 -40.71
CA SER A 352 1.20 27.48 -41.79
C SER A 352 1.34 26.84 -43.18
N GLU A 353 1.95 25.66 -43.29
CA GLU A 353 2.08 24.93 -44.56
C GLU A 353 0.74 24.31 -44.98
N ILE A 354 0.03 23.68 -44.04
CA ILE A 354 -1.29 23.09 -44.28
C ILE A 354 -2.30 24.15 -44.71
N LYS A 355 -2.26 25.35 -44.11
CA LYS A 355 -3.21 26.44 -44.40
C LYS A 355 -2.87 27.22 -45.66
N LYS A 356 -1.58 27.44 -45.97
CA LYS A 356 -1.16 28.30 -47.09
C LYS A 356 -0.87 27.53 -48.37
N THR A 357 -0.27 26.35 -48.27
CA THR A 357 0.10 25.51 -49.42
C THR A 357 -0.36 24.04 -49.24
N PRO A 358 -1.68 23.79 -49.06
CA PRO A 358 -2.21 22.45 -48.83
C PRO A 358 -1.88 21.46 -49.96
N GLU A 359 -1.87 21.91 -51.22
CA GLU A 359 -1.52 21.11 -52.38
C GLU A 359 -0.06 20.62 -52.34
N GLU A 360 0.88 21.43 -51.84
CA GLU A 360 2.27 20.98 -51.69
C GLU A 360 2.40 19.87 -50.64
N CYS A 361 1.60 19.94 -49.58
CA CYS A 361 1.59 18.92 -48.54
C CYS A 361 1.09 17.59 -49.09
N ILE A 362 -0.02 17.59 -49.85
CA ILE A 362 -0.58 16.36 -50.41
C ILE A 362 0.32 15.76 -51.50
N ASN A 363 0.96 16.61 -52.32
CA ASN A 363 1.92 16.17 -53.33
C ASN A 363 3.12 15.44 -52.70
N LYS A 364 3.62 15.92 -51.55
CA LYS A 364 4.68 15.23 -50.79
C LYS A 364 4.24 13.85 -50.30
N ILE A 365 3.00 13.71 -49.82
CA ILE A 365 2.43 12.43 -49.39
C ILE A 365 2.34 11.47 -50.58
N GLN A 366 1.76 11.91 -51.71
CA GLN A 366 1.58 11.08 -52.90
C GLN A 366 2.92 10.63 -53.50
N LYS A 367 3.90 11.53 -53.58
CA LYS A 367 5.26 11.20 -54.02
C LYS A 367 5.86 10.09 -53.17
N LEU A 368 5.77 10.20 -51.84
CA LEU A 368 6.30 9.18 -50.95
C LEU A 368 5.57 7.83 -51.05
N ILE A 369 4.26 7.84 -51.25
CA ILE A 369 3.48 6.63 -51.53
C ILE A 369 4.01 5.94 -52.79
N LEU A 370 4.26 6.70 -53.87
CA LEU A 370 4.77 6.16 -55.13
C LEU A 370 6.18 5.57 -54.97
N GLU A 371 7.09 6.29 -54.31
CA GLU A 371 8.45 5.80 -54.00
C GLU A 371 8.42 4.49 -53.18
N ARG A 372 7.46 4.35 -52.26
CA ARG A 372 7.26 3.14 -51.46
C ARG A 372 6.64 1.98 -52.24
N LYS A 373 5.81 2.24 -53.26
CA LYS A 373 5.33 1.20 -54.18
C LYS A 373 6.46 0.65 -55.04
N ILE A 374 7.29 1.53 -55.61
CA ILE A 374 8.42 1.13 -56.48
C ILE A 374 9.48 0.33 -55.72
N SER A 375 9.66 0.60 -54.42
CA SER A 375 10.61 -0.15 -53.58
C SER A 375 10.05 -1.49 -53.05
N ASN A 376 8.80 -1.84 -53.37
CA ASN A 376 8.22 -3.12 -53.01
C ASN A 376 8.70 -4.23 -53.99
N PRO A 377 9.34 -5.32 -53.52
CA PRO A 377 9.94 -6.34 -54.40
C PRO A 377 8.96 -6.99 -55.39
N LEU A 378 7.68 -7.13 -55.01
CA LEU A 378 6.65 -7.71 -55.87
C LEU A 378 6.30 -6.82 -57.08
N ASP A 379 6.27 -5.50 -56.91
CA ASP A 379 5.92 -4.58 -58.00
C ASP A 379 7.08 -4.43 -59.00
N ASN A 380 8.33 -4.51 -58.54
CA ASN A 380 9.51 -4.58 -59.42
C ASN A 380 9.58 -5.89 -60.22
N LEU A 381 9.03 -6.99 -59.72
CA LEU A 381 8.96 -8.25 -60.46
C LEU A 381 7.91 -8.24 -61.57
N LEU A 382 6.81 -7.49 -61.37
CA LEU A 382 5.72 -7.35 -62.35
C LEU A 382 6.06 -6.34 -63.45
N ASN A 383 6.78 -5.26 -63.13
CA ASN A 383 7.16 -4.23 -64.09
C ASN A 383 8.37 -4.58 -64.98
N ASN A 384 9.18 -5.57 -64.59
CA ASN A 384 10.32 -6.06 -65.38
C ASN A 384 9.97 -7.24 -66.33
N LYS A 385 8.68 -7.51 -66.54
CA LYS A 385 8.18 -8.58 -67.43
C LYS A 385 7.53 -8.06 -68.72
N ILE A 386 7.75 -6.80 -69.09
CA ILE A 386 7.26 -6.21 -70.33
C ILE A 386 8.42 -6.01 -71.30
#